data_AF-K1ZXC1-F1
#
_entry.id   AF-K1ZXC1-F1
#
_cell.length_a   1.000
_cell.length_b   1.000
_cell.length_c   1.000
_cell.angle_alpha   90.00
_cell.angle_beta   90.00
_cell.angle_gamma   90.00
#
_symmetry.space_group_name_H-M   'P 1'
#
loop_
_entity.id
_entity.type
_entity.pdbx_description
1 polymer ?
#
loop_
_entity_poly.entity_id
_entity_poly.type
_entity_poly.pdbx_seq_one_letter_code
_entity_poly.pdbx_strand_id
1 'polypeptide(L)' 'LSGGIFVAETLSVILQLGSYRLRGKKIFRMAPMHHHFELIGWQESKITVRFAIISLILCLLALITIKIR' A
#
# COMPACT_ATOMS: atom_id res chain seq x y z
N LEU A 1 6.28 -11.20 -5.25
CA LEU A 1 6.33 -9.73 -5.07
C LEU A 1 5.31 -8.96 -5.93
N SER A 2 4.90 -9.46 -7.09
CA SER A 2 4.02 -8.78 -8.06
C SER A 2 2.66 -8.28 -7.50
N GLY A 3 2.20 -8.79 -6.36
CA GLY A 3 1.02 -8.29 -5.63
C GLY A 3 1.34 -7.49 -4.36
N GLY A 4 2.58 -7.06 -4.14
CA GLY A 4 3.03 -6.49 -2.86
C GLY A 4 2.28 -5.23 -2.43
N ILE A 5 1.82 -4.41 -3.38
CA ILE A 5 0.97 -3.25 -3.10
C ILE A 5 -0.40 -3.64 -2.58
N PHE A 6 -1.04 -4.68 -3.13
CA PHE A 6 -2.32 -5.17 -2.63
C PHE A 6 -2.20 -5.73 -1.21
N VAL A 7 -1.07 -6.40 -0.92
CA VAL A 7 -0.75 -6.86 0.43
C VAL A 7 -0.57 -5.66 1.37
N ALA A 8 0.15 -4.62 0.96
CA ALA A 8 0.33 -3.40 1.76
C ALA A 8 -0.98 -2.66 2.03
N GLU A 9 -1.86 -2.53 1.03
CA GLU A 9 -3.21 -1.97 1.17
C GLU A 9 -4.02 -2.75 2.20
N THR A 10 -4.05 -4.08 2.07
CA THR A 10 -4.80 -4.96 3.00
C THR A 10 -4.23 -4.88 4.42
N LEU A 11 -2.90 -4.91 4.56
CA LEU A 11 -2.23 -4.75 5.86
C LEU A 11 -2.55 -3.40 6.50
N SER A 12 -2.65 -2.33 5.73
CA SER A 12 -3.01 -1.01 6.27
C SER A 12 -4.41 -1.01 6.88
N VAL A 13 -5.37 -1.72 6.28
CA VAL A 13 -6.73 -1.88 6.80
C VAL A 13 -6.73 -2.73 8.06
N ILE A 14 -5.99 -3.85 8.07
CA ILE A 14 -5.88 -4.73 9.25
C ILE A 14 -5.27 -3.99 10.43
N LEU A 15 -4.17 -3.26 10.21
CA LEU A 15 -3.52 -2.46 11.25
C LEU A 15 -4.43 -1.33 11.74
N GLN A 16 -5.14 -0.66 10.83
CA GLN A 16 -6.08 0.40 11.19
C GLN A 16 -7.23 -0.14 12.05
N LEU A 17 -7.86 -1.25 11.64
CA LEU A 17 -8.91 -1.91 12.42
C LEU A 17 -8.37 -2.42 13.76
N GLY A 18 -7.19 -3.04 13.77
CA GLY A 18 -6.54 -3.55 14.97
C GLY A 18 -6.25 -2.44 15.98
N SER A 19 -5.67 -1.33 15.53
CA SER A 19 -5.40 -0.16 16.37
C SER A 19 -6.69 0.48 16.89
N TYR A 20 -7.73 0.55 16.05
CA TYR A 20 -9.03 1.08 16.47
C TYR A 20 -9.70 0.18 17.50
N ARG A 21 -9.62 -1.15 17.35
CA ARG A 21 -10.20 -2.11 18.30
C ARG A 21 -9.44 -2.20 19.63
N LEU A 22 -8.10 -2.13 19.60
CA LEU A 22 -7.28 -2.28 20.80
C LEU A 22 -7.06 -0.96 21.55
N ARG A 23 -6.91 0.15 20.82
CA ARG A 23 -6.51 1.45 21.39
C ARG A 23 -7.51 2.57 21.18
N GLY A 24 -8.54 2.35 20.36
CA GLY A 24 -9.51 3.39 19.97
C GLY A 24 -8.90 4.52 19.12
N LYS A 25 -7.65 4.37 18.65
CA LYS A 25 -6.92 5.42 17.92
C LYS A 25 -6.66 4.99 16.49
N LYS A 26 -6.88 5.91 15.54
CA LYS A 26 -6.54 5.74 14.13
C LYS A 26 -5.03 5.98 13.95
N ILE A 27 -4.34 5.07 13.26
CA ILE A 27 -2.91 5.20 12.91
C ILE A 27 -2.73 5.88 11.55
N PHE A 28 -3.62 5.61 10.61
CA PHE A 28 -3.70 6.32 9.33
C PHE A 28 -4.86 7.32 9.34
N ARG A 29 -4.77 8.42 8.58
CA ARG A 29 -5.89 9.36 8.43
C ARG A 29 -7.14 8.65 7.86
N MET A 30 -6.92 7.77 6.89
CA MET A 30 -7.91 6.86 6.33
C MET A 30 -7.16 5.62 5.82
N ALA A 31 -7.77 4.46 6.00
CA ALA A 31 -7.32 3.23 5.37
C ALA A 31 -8.40 2.84 4.35
N PRO A 32 -8.03 2.34 3.17
CA PRO A 32 -6.69 1.89 2.75
C PRO A 32 -5.69 3.03 2.41
N MET A 33 -4.41 2.68 2.20
CA MET A 33 -3.29 3.65 2.09
C MET A 33 -3.45 4.68 0.97
N HIS A 34 -4.07 4.33 -0.17
CA HIS A 34 -4.20 5.31 -1.26
C HIS A 34 -5.05 6.53 -0.85
N HIS A 35 -6.14 6.34 -0.10
CA HIS A 35 -6.95 7.43 0.46
C HIS A 35 -6.20 8.23 1.52
N HIS A 36 -5.24 7.61 2.23
CA HIS A 36 -4.37 8.35 3.14
C HIS A 36 -3.61 9.46 2.41
N PHE A 37 -3.07 9.17 1.22
CA PHE A 37 -2.34 10.14 0.41
C PHE A 37 -3.25 11.19 -0.23
N GLU A 38 -4.48 10.82 -0.58
CA GLU A 38 -5.49 11.76 -1.06
C GLU A 38 -5.82 12.82 0.02
N LEU A 39 -6.01 12.40 1.27
CA LEU A 39 -6.22 13.29 2.42
C LEU A 39 -4.99 14.10 2.84
N ILE A 40 -3.82 13.82 2.25
CA ILE A 40 -2.60 14.64 2.39
C ILE A 40 -2.55 15.72 1.29
N GLY A 41 -3.50 15.72 0.35
CA GLY A 41 -3.63 16.69 -0.72
C GLY A 41 -2.99 16.25 -2.04
N TRP A 42 -2.73 14.96 -2.22
CA TRP A 42 -2.26 14.45 -3.50
C TRP A 42 -3.43 14.22 -4.46
N GLN A 43 -3.24 14.60 -5.72
CA GLN A 43 -4.18 14.25 -6.79
C GLN A 43 -4.19 12.74 -7.00
N GLU A 44 -5.37 12.16 -7.19
CA GLU A 44 -5.57 10.73 -7.42
C GLU A 44 -4.67 10.18 -8.53
N SER A 45 -4.59 10.88 -9.67
CA SER A 45 -3.71 10.52 -10.78
C SER A 45 -2.24 10.39 -10.37
N LYS A 46 -1.74 11.30 -9.52
CA LYS A 46 -0.36 11.27 -9.01
C LYS A 46 -0.12 10.04 -8.12
N ILE A 47 -1.11 9.66 -7.30
CA ILE A 47 -1.04 8.48 -6.43
C ILE A 47 -0.99 7.21 -7.28
N THR A 48 -1.92 7.08 -8.24
CA THR A 48 -2.02 5.93 -9.13
C THR A 48 -0.73 5.69 -9.91
N VAL A 49 -0.13 6.75 -10.47
CA VAL A 49 1.15 6.63 -11.20
C VAL A 49 2.28 6.21 -10.26
N ARG A 50 2.36 6.76 -9.05
CA ARG A 50 3.41 6.37 -8.07
C ARG A 50 3.26 4.93 -7.60
N PHE A 51 2.04 4.48 -7.33
CA PHE A 51 1.75 3.10 -6.97
C PHE A 51 2.07 2.15 -8.14
N ALA A 52 1.78 2.54 -9.38
CA ALA A 52 2.15 1.77 -10.55
C ALA A 52 3.67 1.62 -10.71
N ILE A 53 4.45 2.67 -10.47
CA ILE A 53 5.93 2.61 -10.48
C ILE A 53 6.43 1.63 -9.41
N ILE A 54 5.91 1.70 -8.19
CA ILE A 54 6.28 0.76 -7.12
C ILE A 54 5.89 -0.67 -7.50
N SER A 55 4.71 -0.85 -8.10
CA SER A 55 4.22 -2.16 -8.57
C SER A 55 5.14 -2.75 -9.65
N LEU A 56 5.60 -1.91 -10.58
CA LEU A 56 6.54 -2.29 -11.61
C LEU A 56 7.89 -2.73 -11.02
N ILE A 57 8.42 -1.99 -10.04
CA ILE A 57 9.67 -2.35 -9.35
C ILE A 57 9.51 -3.69 -8.62
N LEU A 58 8.42 -3.88 -7.88
CA LEU A 58 8.12 -5.15 -7.20
C LEU A 58 7.95 -6.31 -8.21
N CYS A 59 7.34 -6.04 -9.35
CA CYS A 59 7.21 -7.01 -10.44
C CYS A 59 8.60 -7.41 -10.99
N LEU A 60 9.47 -6.45 -11.27
CA LEU A 60 10.85 -6.71 -11.72
C LEU A 60 11.64 -7.52 -10.69
N LEU A 61 11.53 -7.18 -9.40
CA LEU A 61 12.15 -7.96 -8.32
C LEU A 61 11.58 -9.40 -8.24
N ALA A 62 10.29 -9.57 -8.48
CA ALA A 62 9.67 -10.90 -8.56
C ALA A 62 10.27 -11.72 -9.71
N LEU A 63 10.47 -11.10 -10.87
CA LEU A 63 11.06 -11.74 -12.05
C LEU A 63 12.53 -12.13 -11.81
N ILE A 64 13.31 -11.27 -11.14
CA ILE A 64 14.70 -11.58 -10.76
C ILE A 64 14.73 -12.77 -9.80
N THR A 65 13.80 -12.83 -8.83
CA THR A 65 13.69 -13.94 -7.87
C THR A 65 13.36 -15.27 -8.54
N ILE A 66 12.55 -15.25 -9.61
CA ILE A 66 12.18 -16.45 -10.39
C ILE A 66 13.39 -17.13 -11.04
N LYS A 67 14.48 -16.37 -11.32
CA LYS A 67 15.68 -16.89 -11.98
C LYS A 67 16.85 -17.18 -11.02
N ILE A 68 16.53 -17.53 -9.78
CA ILE A 68 17.49 -18.11 -8.83
C ILE A 68 17.41 -19.64 -8.95
N ARG A 69 17.86 -20.15 -10.09
CA ARG A 69 18.42 -21.50 -10.26
C ARG A 69 19.16 -21.58 -11.59
#